data_AF-A0A1V5XZL8-F1
#
_entry.id   AF-A0A1V5XZL8-F1
#
_cell.length_a   1.000
_cell.length_b   1.000
_cell.length_c   1.000
_cell.angle_alpha   90.00
_cell.angle_beta   90.00
_cell.angle_gamma   90.00
#
_symmetry.space_group_name_H-M   'P 1'
#
loop_
_entity.id
_entity.type
_entity.pdbx_description
1 polymer ?
#
loop_
_entity_poly.entity_id
_entity_poly.type
_entity_poly.pdbx_seq_one_letter_code
_entity_poly.pdbx_strand_id
1 'polypeptide(L)'
;MKKLLLLVLILTLTSITFADDIIIESFEEGGPVLGWQEVSPAGQTQNTVNATPNLASTDHVTHGSRSGKFTSVWTKPGAAAGSNAYVSGGPLTFWSKRINCGTPAVGPNIPNDSVIRADVYNNSADSIQFALYVGDNGGQTTYERGPLMALAPNSANVYEWKMGEDPTTAYITGNGVLDGSASKLRGMVIYTDTEPTDSQFVMDVDNIRIVEGQSDLTPPANPIIYSVTQGSAPNKLLVKWAANTDPDIAKYSIYYATNEAFGKTIYNRFSNFTKLPTDINHPTTQAEIDAPTTSPLYIYVTAWDNALPKNNESGASQILGAWLNPSGSAATDLIVLETKRYTSGADYINQGYWHMVAYGAQALKDNNRYYGSATAAAVAGALVTLNPNPSTIVMWSCARDGEAGAVRAVTPECLPLIESYIGSDGKFIISGTGLGKDMVSGGNAVSFFTDVLKANLVNGTASQAELMGDGALAGIATFFTGTNLWDYAAFAAGTNNEVLSAQVGAEAAISYAGGVGNAAVVYGQQVATLGFGFESVRHTGETSGTFAAARATRALLMKAIVDYFFAVPPTAARVWNIYE
;
A
#
# COMPACT_ATOMS: atom_id res chain seq x y z
N MET A 1 -34.29 22.54 65.43
CA MET A 1 -33.67 21.21 65.34
C MET A 1 -34.45 20.34 64.35
N LYS A 2 -33.96 20.19 63.12
CA LYS A 2 -34.38 19.13 62.19
C LYS A 2 -33.11 18.69 61.46
N LYS A 3 -32.69 17.44 61.72
CA LYS A 3 -31.51 16.80 61.14
C LYS A 3 -31.83 16.41 59.70
N LEU A 4 -31.03 16.90 58.75
CA LEU A 4 -31.02 16.45 57.36
C LEU A 4 -30.07 15.25 57.28
N LEU A 5 -30.62 14.08 56.98
CA LEU A 5 -29.88 12.84 56.77
C LEU A 5 -29.34 12.89 55.33
N LEU A 6 -28.04 13.12 55.17
CA LEU A 6 -27.34 13.06 53.89
C LEU A 6 -27.03 11.57 53.60
N LEU A 7 -27.83 10.95 52.73
CA LEU A 7 -27.56 9.63 52.19
C LEU A 7 -26.47 9.78 51.12
N VAL A 8 -25.21 9.53 51.51
CA VAL A 8 -24.09 9.44 50.57
C VAL A 8 -24.22 8.11 49.84
N LEU A 9 -24.84 8.14 48.65
CA LEU A 9 -24.82 7.03 47.71
C LEU A 9 -23.43 7.01 47.06
N ILE A 10 -22.51 6.25 47.65
CA ILE A 10 -21.26 5.87 46.98
C ILE A 10 -21.66 4.89 45.88
N LEU A 11 -21.92 5.40 44.67
CA LEU A 11 -21.82 4.57 43.47
C LEU A 11 -20.33 4.21 43.32
N THR A 12 -19.95 3.04 43.82
CA THR A 12 -18.80 2.33 43.30
C THR A 12 -19.11 2.01 41.84
N LEU A 13 -18.72 2.91 40.93
CA LEU A 13 -18.47 2.57 39.53
C LEU A 13 -17.36 1.52 39.57
N THR A 14 -17.73 0.25 39.72
CA THR A 14 -16.87 -0.85 39.33
C THR A 14 -16.59 -0.61 37.87
N SER A 15 -15.38 -0.16 37.55
CA SER A 15 -14.86 -0.20 36.19
C SER A 15 -14.99 -1.66 35.76
N ILE A 16 -16.01 -1.93 34.95
CA ILE A 16 -16.11 -3.19 34.23
C ILE A 16 -14.91 -3.16 33.31
N THR A 17 -13.85 -3.82 33.76
CA THR A 17 -12.69 -4.14 32.93
C THR A 17 -13.21 -5.23 32.02
N PHE A 18 -13.69 -4.82 30.85
CA PHE A 18 -13.92 -5.77 29.77
C PHE A 18 -12.55 -6.36 29.42
N ALA A 19 -12.49 -7.68 29.27
CA ALA A 19 -11.27 -8.35 28.88
C ALA A 19 -10.77 -7.74 27.56
N ASP A 20 -9.45 -7.57 27.44
CA ASP A 20 -8.83 -7.26 26.14
C ASP A 20 -9.36 -8.24 25.09
N ASP A 21 -9.45 -7.80 23.83
CA ASP A 21 -9.69 -8.73 22.73
C ASP A 21 -8.81 -9.95 22.92
N ILE A 22 -9.46 -11.10 22.89
CA ILE A 22 -8.78 -12.36 22.74
C ILE A 22 -8.25 -12.38 21.30
N ILE A 23 -7.08 -11.78 21.11
CA ILE A 23 -6.35 -11.86 19.87
C ILE A 23 -5.84 -13.27 19.77
N ILE A 24 -6.23 -13.95 18.70
CA ILE A 24 -5.69 -15.27 18.40
C ILE A 24 -4.36 -15.01 17.68
N GLU A 25 -3.34 -14.68 18.49
CA GLU A 25 -2.00 -14.23 18.03
C GLU A 25 -1.20 -15.33 17.32
N SER A 26 -1.62 -16.59 17.44
CA SER A 26 -0.96 -17.71 16.79
C SER A 26 -1.88 -18.94 16.70
N PHE A 27 -1.52 -19.81 15.76
CA PHE A 27 -1.87 -21.22 15.78
C PHE A 27 -0.66 -22.00 16.31
N GLU A 28 -0.89 -22.97 17.21
CA GLU A 28 0.18 -23.69 17.94
C GLU A 28 1.18 -24.40 17.00
N GLU A 29 2.47 -24.34 17.35
CA GLU A 29 3.53 -25.17 16.75
C GLU A 29 3.73 -26.45 17.59
N GLY A 30 3.72 -27.60 16.93
CA GLY A 30 4.54 -28.75 17.33
C GLY A 30 3.82 -30.02 17.81
N GLY A 31 4.18 -31.13 17.16
CA GLY A 31 4.03 -32.50 17.66
C GLY A 31 3.42 -33.48 16.65
N PRO A 32 4.14 -34.56 16.23
CA PRO A 32 3.46 -35.70 15.60
C PRO A 32 2.66 -36.44 16.69
N VAL A 33 1.73 -37.35 16.30
CA VAL A 33 0.94 -38.29 17.16
C VAL A 33 -0.44 -37.71 17.53
N LEU A 34 -1.62 -38.31 17.30
CA LEU A 34 -2.14 -39.60 16.79
C LEU A 34 -3.57 -39.35 16.26
N GLY A 35 -4.00 -40.10 15.25
CA GLY A 35 -5.43 -40.25 14.91
C GLY A 35 -6.04 -39.16 14.03
N TRP A 36 -5.67 -39.15 12.75
CA TRP A 36 -6.41 -38.44 11.73
C TRP A 36 -7.84 -39.00 11.64
N GLN A 37 -8.82 -38.26 12.16
CA GLN A 37 -10.19 -38.51 11.77
C GLN A 37 -10.48 -37.69 10.52
N GLU A 38 -10.74 -38.41 9.43
CA GLU A 38 -11.22 -37.86 8.16
C GLU A 38 -12.53 -37.13 8.42
N VAL A 39 -12.49 -35.80 8.53
CA VAL A 39 -13.69 -34.96 8.60
C VAL A 39 -14.18 -34.61 7.19
N SER A 40 -13.92 -35.52 6.26
CA SER A 40 -13.87 -35.33 4.82
C SER A 40 -14.68 -36.48 4.23
N PRO A 41 -15.60 -36.27 3.26
CA PRO A 41 -16.25 -37.39 2.62
C PRO A 41 -15.18 -38.39 2.15
N ALA A 42 -15.38 -39.68 2.45
CA ALA A 42 -14.39 -40.71 2.18
C ALA A 42 -13.86 -40.60 0.74
N GLY A 43 -12.54 -40.42 0.58
CA GLY A 43 -11.88 -40.34 -0.74
C GLY A 43 -11.05 -39.08 -1.07
N GLN A 44 -10.74 -38.20 -0.12
CA GLN A 44 -10.02 -36.94 -0.42
C GLN A 44 -8.51 -37.07 -0.73
N THR A 45 -7.96 -36.05 -1.40
CA THR A 45 -6.67 -36.04 -2.13
C THR A 45 -5.43 -35.63 -1.33
N GLN A 46 -5.49 -34.87 -0.23
CA GLN A 46 -4.28 -34.57 0.55
C GLN A 46 -4.56 -33.88 1.90
N ASN A 47 -4.13 -34.52 2.98
CA ASN A 47 -4.02 -33.90 4.29
C ASN A 47 -2.55 -33.47 4.51
N THR A 48 -2.23 -32.18 4.40
CA THR A 48 -0.88 -31.70 4.72
C THR A 48 -0.76 -31.41 6.22
N VAL A 49 0.10 -32.17 6.91
CA VAL A 49 0.66 -31.74 8.21
C VAL A 49 1.69 -30.66 7.92
N ASN A 50 1.73 -29.60 8.72
CA ASN A 50 2.79 -28.58 8.70
C ASN A 50 2.80 -27.66 7.48
N ALA A 51 1.86 -26.73 7.42
CA ALA A 51 2.27 -25.38 7.04
C ALA A 51 2.64 -24.70 8.36
N THR A 52 3.94 -24.58 8.65
CA THR A 52 4.40 -23.77 9.77
C THR A 52 3.91 -22.35 9.52
N PRO A 53 3.01 -21.78 10.35
CA PRO A 53 2.70 -20.38 10.23
C PRO A 53 4.02 -19.61 10.38
N ASN A 54 4.31 -18.68 9.46
CA ASN A 54 5.35 -17.69 9.71
C ASN A 54 4.82 -16.77 10.84
N LEU A 55 4.94 -17.22 12.09
CA LEU A 55 4.43 -16.55 13.30
C LEU A 55 5.13 -15.24 13.62
N ALA A 56 6.05 -14.80 12.78
CA ALA A 56 6.67 -13.49 12.81
C ALA A 56 6.45 -12.72 11.51
N SER A 57 5.36 -13.04 10.79
CA SER A 57 4.95 -12.24 9.65
C SER A 57 4.30 -10.97 10.19
N THR A 58 5.09 -9.90 10.24
CA THR A 58 4.60 -8.53 10.29
C THR A 58 3.66 -8.21 9.11
N ASP A 59 3.57 -9.08 8.11
CA ASP A 59 2.93 -8.81 6.83
C ASP A 59 1.43 -8.88 7.01
N HIS A 60 0.74 -7.77 7.14
CA HIS A 60 -0.72 -7.73 7.23
C HIS A 60 -1.33 -7.54 5.84
N VAL A 61 -2.47 -8.18 5.58
CA VAL A 61 -3.30 -7.93 4.37
C VAL A 61 -4.43 -6.95 4.69
N THR A 62 -4.82 -6.82 5.96
CA THR A 62 -5.79 -5.82 6.43
C THR A 62 -5.35 -5.21 7.75
N HIS A 63 -5.70 -3.94 7.96
CA HIS A 63 -5.11 -3.09 9.00
C HIS A 63 -5.56 -3.48 10.41
N GLY A 64 -4.57 -3.61 11.30
CA GLY A 64 -4.76 -3.67 12.75
C GLY A 64 -3.42 -3.90 13.44
N SER A 65 -3.06 -3.08 14.42
CA SER A 65 -1.78 -3.18 15.16
C SER A 65 -1.52 -4.49 15.92
N ARG A 66 -2.37 -5.53 15.78
CA ARG A 66 -2.32 -6.79 16.53
C ARG A 66 -2.97 -7.99 15.79
N SER A 67 -2.58 -8.26 14.55
CA SER A 67 -3.07 -9.44 13.84
C SER A 67 -1.96 -10.28 13.20
N GLY A 68 -2.08 -11.60 13.22
CA GLY A 68 -1.12 -12.48 12.54
C GLY A 68 -1.59 -12.79 11.13
N LYS A 69 -0.74 -12.63 10.12
CA LYS A 69 -1.02 -13.17 8.78
C LYS A 69 -0.63 -14.63 8.69
N PHE A 70 -1.59 -15.41 8.23
CA PHE A 70 -1.43 -16.79 7.88
C PHE A 70 -1.45 -16.94 6.36
N THR A 71 -0.30 -17.25 5.76
CA THR A 71 -0.24 -17.66 4.34
C THR A 71 -0.31 -19.18 4.24
N SER A 72 -1.32 -19.67 3.52
CA SER A 72 -1.37 -21.06 3.08
C SER A 72 -1.06 -21.16 1.60
N VAL A 73 0.03 -21.87 1.29
CA VAL A 73 0.29 -22.35 -0.07
C VAL A 73 -0.24 -23.77 -0.21
N TRP A 74 -1.10 -23.99 -1.18
CA TRP A 74 -1.61 -25.31 -1.54
C TRP A 74 -1.16 -25.67 -2.95
N THR A 75 -0.19 -26.56 -3.05
CA THR A 75 0.31 -27.03 -4.35
C THR A 75 -0.63 -28.08 -4.92
N LYS A 76 -1.00 -27.94 -6.19
CA LYS A 76 -1.72 -28.96 -6.95
C LYS A 76 -0.89 -30.26 -6.91
N PRO A 77 -1.41 -31.37 -6.36
CA PRO A 77 -0.74 -32.65 -6.38
C PRO A 77 -0.33 -33.03 -7.81
N GLY A 78 0.93 -33.39 -8.01
CA GLY A 78 1.34 -34.06 -9.23
C GLY A 78 0.68 -35.43 -9.35
N ALA A 79 0.60 -35.99 -10.56
CA ALA A 79 -0.04 -37.29 -10.86
C ALA A 79 0.56 -38.52 -10.12
N ALA A 80 1.55 -38.34 -9.26
CA ALA A 80 2.34 -39.40 -8.63
C ALA A 80 2.23 -39.48 -7.09
N ALA A 81 1.23 -38.87 -6.46
CA ALA A 81 0.97 -39.08 -5.03
C ALA A 81 -0.01 -40.24 -4.82
N GLY A 82 0.44 -41.30 -4.14
CA GLY A 82 -0.24 -42.60 -3.98
C GLY A 82 -1.52 -42.64 -3.14
N SER A 83 -2.37 -41.61 -3.17
CA SER A 83 -3.71 -41.67 -2.59
C SER A 83 -4.66 -40.75 -3.37
N ASN A 84 -5.68 -41.35 -4.00
CA ASN A 84 -6.84 -40.74 -4.67
C ASN A 84 -6.52 -39.58 -5.63
N ALA A 85 -5.95 -39.84 -6.81
CA ALA A 85 -5.81 -38.77 -7.83
C ALA A 85 -7.19 -38.22 -8.26
N TYR A 86 -7.30 -36.90 -8.43
CA TYR A 86 -8.47 -36.29 -9.07
C TYR A 86 -8.63 -36.88 -10.47
N VAL A 87 -9.82 -37.39 -10.77
CA VAL A 87 -10.19 -37.87 -12.10
C VAL A 87 -11.22 -36.89 -12.63
N SER A 88 -10.87 -36.14 -13.68
CA SER A 88 -11.84 -35.28 -14.38
C SER A 88 -13.05 -36.12 -14.81
N GLY A 89 -14.25 -35.75 -14.32
CA GLY A 89 -15.50 -36.51 -14.54
C GLY A 89 -15.72 -37.73 -13.64
N GLY A 90 -14.87 -37.96 -12.63
CA GLY A 90 -15.07 -38.98 -11.60
C GLY A 90 -16.09 -38.58 -10.52
N PRO A 91 -16.43 -39.49 -9.58
CA PRO A 91 -17.38 -39.21 -8.49
C PRO A 91 -16.86 -38.20 -7.46
N LEU A 92 -15.57 -37.87 -7.49
CA LEU A 92 -14.93 -36.84 -6.69
C LEU A 92 -14.79 -35.59 -7.55
N THR A 93 -15.68 -34.61 -7.35
CA THR A 93 -15.77 -33.40 -8.18
C THR A 93 -15.09 -32.19 -7.55
N PHE A 94 -14.37 -32.34 -6.44
CA PHE A 94 -13.86 -31.20 -5.69
C PHE A 94 -12.47 -31.44 -5.11
N TRP A 95 -11.78 -30.33 -4.86
CA TRP A 95 -10.46 -30.25 -4.26
C TRP A 95 -10.57 -29.54 -2.91
N SER A 96 -9.89 -30.05 -1.87
CA SER A 96 -9.86 -29.38 -0.57
C SER A 96 -8.54 -29.55 0.16
N LYS A 97 -8.18 -28.53 0.94
CA LYS A 97 -7.06 -28.56 1.89
C LYS A 97 -7.58 -28.23 3.28
N ARG A 98 -7.24 -29.08 4.25
CA ARG A 98 -7.38 -28.79 5.67
C ARG A 98 -6.03 -28.41 6.26
N ILE A 99 -6.04 -27.38 7.09
CA ILE A 99 -4.87 -26.99 7.86
C ILE A 99 -5.24 -27.21 9.32
N ASN A 100 -4.53 -28.12 9.96
CA ASN A 100 -4.68 -28.43 11.38
C ASN A 100 -3.54 -27.82 12.17
N CYS A 101 -3.90 -27.20 13.28
CA CYS A 101 -3.01 -26.41 14.12
C CYS A 101 -2.55 -27.16 15.39
N GLY A 102 -2.63 -28.49 15.43
CA GLY A 102 -2.06 -29.32 16.50
C GLY A 102 -2.90 -29.41 17.80
N THR A 103 -2.37 -30.13 18.80
CA THR A 103 -3.00 -30.40 20.12
C THR A 103 -2.07 -30.05 21.29
N PRO A 104 -2.60 -29.71 22.48
CA PRO A 104 -3.34 -28.50 22.82
C PRO A 104 -2.53 -27.58 23.77
N ALA A 105 -2.95 -26.31 23.88
CA ALA A 105 -3.05 -25.52 25.12
C ALA A 105 -2.18 -24.26 25.29
N VAL A 106 -2.18 -23.35 24.32
CA VAL A 106 -1.79 -21.95 24.58
C VAL A 106 -2.69 -20.90 23.91
N GLY A 107 -3.52 -21.30 22.95
CA GLY A 107 -4.56 -20.41 22.41
C GLY A 107 -5.64 -20.08 23.46
N PRO A 108 -6.14 -18.84 23.48
CA PRO A 108 -7.19 -18.43 24.41
C PRO A 108 -8.52 -19.13 24.10
N ASN A 109 -9.33 -19.32 25.13
CA ASN A 109 -10.64 -19.95 25.01
C ASN A 109 -11.64 -18.98 24.34
N ILE A 110 -12.39 -19.49 23.37
CA ILE A 110 -13.41 -18.75 22.60
C ILE A 110 -14.79 -19.17 23.14
N PRO A 111 -15.58 -18.30 23.78
CA PRO A 111 -16.94 -18.64 24.22
C PRO A 111 -17.79 -19.19 23.08
N ASN A 112 -18.60 -20.23 23.31
CA ASN A 112 -19.33 -20.94 22.23
C ASN A 112 -20.44 -20.11 21.56
N ASP A 113 -20.78 -18.93 22.08
CA ASP A 113 -21.70 -17.96 21.52
C ASP A 113 -21.00 -16.78 20.80
N SER A 114 -19.68 -16.85 20.67
CA SER A 114 -18.87 -15.80 20.06
C SER A 114 -19.07 -15.67 18.56
N VAL A 115 -18.94 -14.44 18.09
CA VAL A 115 -18.76 -14.11 16.69
C VAL A 115 -17.27 -14.01 16.39
N ILE A 116 -16.79 -14.89 15.52
CA ILE A 116 -15.43 -14.88 14.98
C ILE A 116 -15.44 -14.07 13.69
N ARG A 117 -14.53 -13.10 13.59
CA ARG A 117 -14.22 -12.39 12.35
C ARG A 117 -12.80 -12.67 11.90
N ALA A 118 -12.58 -12.73 10.59
CA ALA A 118 -11.27 -12.82 9.97
C ALA A 118 -11.28 -12.08 8.64
N ASP A 119 -10.17 -11.48 8.27
CA ASP A 119 -9.98 -10.89 6.96
C ASP A 119 -9.25 -11.89 6.07
N VAL A 120 -9.72 -12.04 4.83
CA VAL A 120 -9.42 -13.22 4.03
C VAL A 120 -9.13 -12.80 2.60
N TYR A 121 -7.96 -13.17 2.08
CA TYR A 121 -7.51 -12.85 0.74
C TYR A 121 -7.19 -14.11 -0.07
N ASN A 122 -7.88 -14.24 -1.21
CA ASN A 122 -7.59 -15.27 -2.20
C ASN A 122 -6.60 -14.70 -3.23
N ASN A 123 -5.33 -15.11 -3.15
CA ASN A 123 -4.27 -14.69 -4.08
C ASN A 123 -4.02 -15.73 -5.19
N SER A 124 -5.03 -16.55 -5.50
CA SER A 124 -5.00 -17.50 -6.61
C SER A 124 -5.82 -17.01 -7.81
N ALA A 125 -5.55 -17.56 -8.99
CA ALA A 125 -6.31 -17.27 -10.21
C ALA A 125 -7.71 -17.92 -10.23
N ASP A 126 -7.99 -18.80 -9.26
CA ASP A 126 -9.19 -19.61 -9.23
C ASP A 126 -10.13 -19.19 -8.09
N SER A 127 -11.43 -19.41 -8.27
CA SER A 127 -12.42 -19.24 -7.21
C SER A 127 -12.26 -20.37 -6.18
N ILE A 128 -12.27 -20.00 -4.91
CA ILE A 128 -12.21 -20.95 -3.78
C ILE A 128 -13.33 -20.67 -2.79
N GLN A 129 -13.59 -21.61 -1.90
CA GLN A 129 -14.41 -21.44 -0.72
C GLN A 129 -13.55 -21.58 0.52
N PHE A 130 -13.87 -20.77 1.53
CA PHE A 130 -13.16 -20.70 2.80
C PHE A 130 -14.09 -20.89 3.98
N ALA A 131 -13.61 -21.55 5.03
CA ALA A 131 -14.24 -21.55 6.34
C ALA A 131 -13.22 -21.73 7.46
N LEU A 132 -13.55 -21.22 8.64
CA LEU A 132 -12.85 -21.52 9.89
C LEU A 132 -13.47 -22.75 10.57
N TYR A 133 -12.70 -23.44 11.40
CA TYR A 133 -13.23 -24.47 12.29
C TYR A 133 -12.66 -24.37 13.70
N VAL A 134 -13.51 -24.66 14.69
CA VAL A 134 -13.22 -24.68 16.12
C VAL A 134 -13.43 -26.09 16.68
N GLY A 135 -12.96 -26.34 17.89
CA GLY A 135 -13.24 -27.58 18.60
C GLY A 135 -13.00 -27.46 20.10
N ASP A 136 -13.62 -28.36 20.85
CA ASP A 136 -13.68 -28.33 22.32
C ASP A 136 -12.30 -28.35 22.98
N ASN A 137 -12.21 -27.78 24.18
CA ASN A 137 -10.97 -27.62 24.93
C ASN A 137 -10.38 -28.96 25.47
N GLY A 138 -11.19 -30.04 25.48
CA GLY A 138 -10.90 -31.28 26.22
C GLY A 138 -10.52 -32.53 25.41
N GLY A 139 -10.58 -32.50 24.07
CA GLY A 139 -10.28 -33.71 23.28
C GLY A 139 -10.92 -33.70 21.89
N GLN A 140 -10.29 -34.43 20.97
CA GLN A 140 -10.38 -34.31 19.50
C GLN A 140 -11.69 -34.77 18.82
N THR A 141 -12.84 -34.82 19.50
CA THR A 141 -14.04 -35.51 18.96
C THR A 141 -15.19 -34.61 18.51
N THR A 142 -15.17 -33.34 18.88
CA THR A 142 -16.26 -32.40 18.59
C THR A 142 -15.70 -31.16 17.90
N TYR A 143 -16.15 -30.95 16.66
CA TYR A 143 -15.76 -29.81 15.84
C TYR A 143 -16.99 -29.06 15.38
N GLU A 144 -16.88 -27.75 15.34
CA GLU A 144 -17.83 -26.89 14.63
C GLU A 144 -17.07 -26.15 13.54
N ARG A 145 -17.72 -25.95 12.40
CA ARG A 145 -17.18 -25.22 11.26
C ARG A 145 -18.13 -24.09 10.93
N GLY A 146 -17.58 -22.92 10.63
CA GLY A 146 -18.38 -21.81 10.14
C GLY A 146 -18.89 -22.03 8.70
N PRO A 147 -19.75 -21.13 8.20
CA PRO A 147 -20.28 -21.20 6.83
C PRO A 147 -19.16 -21.18 5.79
N LEU A 148 -19.39 -21.78 4.61
CA LEU A 148 -18.48 -21.60 3.46
C LEU A 148 -18.68 -20.20 2.89
N MET A 149 -17.59 -19.45 2.72
CA MET A 149 -17.56 -18.18 2.02
C MET A 149 -16.91 -18.37 0.66
N ALA A 150 -17.60 -18.01 -0.42
CA ALA A 150 -16.99 -17.96 -1.74
C ALA A 150 -16.04 -16.77 -1.84
N LEU A 151 -14.83 -17.01 -2.32
CA LEU A 151 -13.78 -16.03 -2.54
C LEU A 151 -13.45 -16.02 -4.03
N ALA A 152 -13.71 -14.90 -4.69
CA ALA A 152 -13.31 -14.69 -6.09
C ALA A 152 -11.78 -14.66 -6.24
N PRO A 153 -11.23 -14.92 -7.43
CA PRO A 153 -9.80 -14.75 -7.70
C PRO A 153 -9.31 -13.35 -7.32
N ASN A 154 -8.13 -13.26 -6.72
CA ASN A 154 -7.47 -12.00 -6.33
C ASN A 154 -8.34 -11.05 -5.49
N SER A 155 -9.22 -11.58 -4.63
CA SER A 155 -10.19 -10.80 -3.86
C SER A 155 -9.97 -10.83 -2.35
N ALA A 156 -10.23 -9.69 -1.70
CA ALA A 156 -10.24 -9.52 -0.25
C ALA A 156 -11.68 -9.52 0.27
N ASN A 157 -11.95 -10.27 1.33
CA ASN A 157 -13.27 -10.43 1.94
C ASN A 157 -13.16 -10.45 3.47
N VAL A 158 -14.24 -10.09 4.16
CA VAL A 158 -14.35 -10.23 5.62
C VAL A 158 -15.21 -11.45 5.91
N TYR A 159 -14.61 -12.46 6.53
CA TYR A 159 -15.30 -13.64 7.05
C TYR A 159 -15.88 -13.35 8.43
N GLU A 160 -17.16 -13.67 8.61
CA GLU A 160 -17.86 -13.56 9.88
C GLU A 160 -18.62 -14.86 10.16
N TRP A 161 -18.49 -15.36 11.39
CA TRP A 161 -19.15 -16.57 11.82
C TRP A 161 -19.55 -16.47 13.29
N LYS A 162 -20.86 -16.54 13.56
CA LYS A 162 -21.40 -16.74 14.89
C LYS A 162 -21.44 -18.23 15.22
N MET A 163 -20.71 -18.65 16.24
CA MET A 163 -20.69 -20.04 16.68
C MET A 163 -22.04 -20.47 17.24
N GLY A 164 -22.38 -21.74 17.05
CA GLY A 164 -23.67 -22.33 17.42
C GLY A 164 -24.80 -22.10 16.40
N GLU A 165 -24.61 -21.26 15.38
CA GLU A 165 -25.52 -21.14 14.24
C GLU A 165 -25.11 -22.16 13.15
N ASP A 166 -25.62 -23.40 13.28
CA ASP A 166 -25.28 -24.55 12.44
C ASP A 166 -25.44 -24.26 10.93
N PRO A 167 -24.38 -24.36 10.11
CA PRO A 167 -24.53 -24.31 8.66
C PRO A 167 -25.23 -25.59 8.21
N THR A 168 -26.50 -25.46 7.83
CA THR A 168 -27.41 -26.50 7.29
C THR A 168 -26.91 -27.32 6.09
N THR A 169 -25.64 -27.19 5.68
CA THR A 169 -25.05 -27.91 4.54
C THR A 169 -23.90 -28.82 4.99
N ALA A 170 -24.26 -30.09 5.19
CA ALA A 170 -23.37 -31.18 5.54
C ALA A 170 -22.53 -31.63 4.34
N TYR A 171 -21.26 -31.24 4.30
CA TYR A 171 -20.25 -31.87 3.44
C TYR A 171 -19.00 -32.33 4.21
N ILE A 172 -19.04 -32.27 5.55
CA ILE A 172 -17.92 -32.55 6.46
C ILE A 172 -18.45 -33.40 7.63
N THR A 173 -18.03 -34.66 7.72
CA THR A 173 -18.45 -35.59 8.80
C THR A 173 -17.74 -35.26 10.09
N GLY A 174 -18.37 -34.45 10.94
CA GLY A 174 -17.89 -34.12 12.28
C GLY A 174 -18.60 -32.95 12.97
N ASN A 175 -19.85 -32.64 12.60
CA ASN A 175 -20.70 -31.68 13.30
C ASN A 175 -21.13 -32.28 14.64
N GLY A 176 -20.25 -32.20 15.62
CA GLY A 176 -20.63 -32.40 17.01
C GLY A 176 -21.10 -31.06 17.59
N VAL A 177 -22.07 -31.11 18.50
CA VAL A 177 -22.42 -29.93 19.32
C VAL A 177 -21.23 -29.66 20.23
N LEU A 178 -20.67 -28.44 20.21
CA LEU A 178 -19.59 -28.05 21.12
C LEU A 178 -20.06 -28.28 22.58
N ASP A 179 -19.47 -29.26 23.27
CA ASP A 179 -19.91 -29.67 24.61
C ASP A 179 -19.04 -28.94 25.64
N GLY A 180 -19.42 -27.70 25.95
CA GLY A 180 -18.69 -26.85 26.88
C GLY A 180 -19.11 -25.39 26.85
N SER A 181 -18.47 -24.58 27.70
CA SER A 181 -18.65 -23.12 27.73
C SER A 181 -17.67 -22.37 26.83
N ALA A 182 -16.67 -23.04 26.27
CA ALA A 182 -15.70 -22.44 25.37
C ALA A 182 -14.97 -23.46 24.49
N SER A 183 -14.55 -23.00 23.32
CA SER A 183 -13.86 -23.72 22.25
C SER A 183 -12.49 -23.12 21.94
N LYS A 184 -11.77 -23.74 21.01
CA LYS A 184 -10.52 -23.21 20.46
C LYS A 184 -10.58 -23.19 18.95
N LEU A 185 -9.98 -22.19 18.32
CA LEU A 185 -9.77 -22.19 16.88
C LEU A 185 -8.78 -23.31 16.53
N ARG A 186 -9.20 -24.21 15.64
CA ARG A 186 -8.44 -25.42 15.29
C ARG A 186 -7.82 -25.36 13.90
N GLY A 187 -8.36 -24.50 13.03
CA GLY A 187 -7.74 -24.15 11.76
C GLY A 187 -8.74 -23.66 10.71
N MET A 188 -8.45 -23.93 9.44
CA MET A 188 -9.29 -23.54 8.31
C MET A 188 -9.45 -24.65 7.25
N VAL A 189 -10.46 -24.47 6.42
CA VAL A 189 -10.79 -25.30 5.26
C VAL A 189 -10.77 -24.43 4.01
N ILE A 190 -10.09 -24.92 2.98
CA ILE A 190 -10.12 -24.36 1.62
C ILE A 190 -10.73 -25.42 0.70
N TYR A 191 -11.64 -25.01 -0.16
CA TYR A 191 -12.39 -25.90 -1.05
C TYR A 191 -12.58 -25.28 -2.45
N THR A 192 -12.60 -26.09 -3.50
CA THR A 192 -13.12 -25.69 -4.82
C THR A 192 -13.72 -26.90 -5.54
N ASP A 193 -14.78 -26.68 -6.32
CA ASP A 193 -15.47 -27.68 -7.16
C ASP A 193 -14.94 -27.71 -8.60
N THR A 194 -13.96 -26.85 -8.90
CA THR A 194 -13.33 -26.77 -10.22
C THR A 194 -11.89 -27.27 -10.12
N GLU A 195 -11.38 -27.84 -11.22
CA GLU A 195 -9.98 -28.20 -11.27
C GLU A 195 -9.14 -26.91 -11.26
N PRO A 196 -8.18 -26.79 -10.32
CA PRO A 196 -7.25 -25.68 -10.27
C PRO A 196 -6.54 -25.46 -11.61
N THR A 197 -6.58 -24.23 -12.12
CA THR A 197 -5.73 -23.81 -13.23
C THR A 197 -4.30 -23.60 -12.76
N ASP A 198 -4.13 -23.12 -11.52
CA ASP A 198 -2.83 -22.88 -10.93
C ASP A 198 -2.15 -24.15 -10.39
N SER A 199 -0.82 -24.15 -10.48
CA SER A 199 0.01 -25.18 -9.82
C SER A 199 0.07 -25.00 -8.30
N GLN A 200 -0.27 -23.80 -7.81
CA GLN A 200 -0.30 -23.45 -6.39
C GLN A 200 -1.39 -22.42 -6.12
N PHE A 201 -2.20 -22.65 -5.08
CA PHE A 201 -3.04 -21.63 -4.50
C PHE A 201 -2.30 -20.93 -3.39
N VAL A 202 -2.40 -19.61 -3.33
CA VAL A 202 -1.91 -18.82 -2.22
C VAL A 202 -3.09 -18.12 -1.59
N MET A 203 -3.23 -18.27 -0.28
CA MET A 203 -4.28 -17.65 0.50
C MET A 203 -3.69 -16.99 1.72
N ASP A 204 -4.16 -15.79 2.02
CA ASP A 204 -3.77 -15.05 3.21
C ASP A 204 -4.99 -14.84 4.12
N VAL A 205 -4.83 -15.14 5.41
CA VAL A 205 -5.84 -14.86 6.44
C VAL A 205 -5.21 -13.97 7.50
N ASP A 206 -5.93 -12.93 7.91
CA ASP A 206 -5.47 -11.91 8.85
C ASP A 206 -6.60 -11.51 9.81
N ASN A 207 -6.27 -10.72 10.85
CA ASN A 207 -7.22 -10.06 11.75
C ASN A 207 -8.29 -10.97 12.38
N ILE A 208 -7.89 -12.20 12.74
CA ILE A 208 -8.77 -13.17 13.39
C ILE A 208 -9.07 -12.68 14.82
N ARG A 209 -10.35 -12.43 15.12
CA ARG A 209 -10.79 -11.83 16.39
C ARG A 209 -12.18 -12.29 16.80
N ILE A 210 -12.47 -12.18 18.09
CA ILE A 210 -13.81 -12.33 18.68
C ILE A 210 -14.45 -10.95 18.79
N VAL A 211 -15.71 -10.77 18.36
CA VAL A 211 -16.42 -9.46 18.39
C VAL A 211 -17.68 -9.45 19.26
N GLU A 212 -17.72 -10.23 20.34
CA GLU A 212 -18.87 -10.24 21.25
C GLU A 212 -19.16 -8.87 21.88
N GLY A 213 -20.44 -8.48 21.89
CA GLY A 213 -20.92 -7.26 22.54
C GLY A 213 -20.56 -5.96 21.82
N GLN A 214 -19.93 -6.04 20.65
CA GLN A 214 -19.54 -4.86 19.88
C GLN A 214 -20.76 -4.20 19.21
N SER A 215 -21.10 -2.98 19.63
CA SER A 215 -22.30 -2.26 19.16
C SER A 215 -22.11 -1.60 17.79
N ASP A 216 -20.87 -1.28 17.45
CA ASP A 216 -20.50 -0.67 16.17
C ASP A 216 -19.37 -1.48 15.52
N LEU A 217 -19.68 -2.01 14.34
CA LEU A 217 -18.86 -2.94 13.58
C LEU A 217 -18.20 -2.30 12.36
N THR A 218 -18.40 -0.99 12.15
CA THR A 218 -17.93 -0.27 10.98
C THR A 218 -16.69 0.54 11.36
N PRO A 219 -15.50 0.19 10.87
CA PRO A 219 -14.33 1.02 11.08
C PRO A 219 -14.51 2.41 10.47
N PRO A 220 -13.82 3.42 11.00
CA PRO A 220 -13.83 4.72 10.37
C PRO A 220 -13.30 4.71 8.94
N ALA A 221 -13.57 5.78 8.21
CA ALA A 221 -12.90 6.09 6.97
C ALA A 221 -11.39 6.22 7.16
N ASN A 222 -10.64 5.85 6.11
CA ASN A 222 -9.18 6.02 6.10
C ASN A 222 -8.83 7.52 6.16
N PRO A 223 -7.86 7.95 6.99
CA PRO A 223 -7.41 9.33 6.99
C PRO A 223 -6.82 9.73 5.64
N ILE A 224 -6.99 10.99 5.27
CA ILE A 224 -6.29 11.59 4.13
C ILE A 224 -5.11 12.38 4.66
N ILE A 225 -3.89 11.87 4.47
CA ILE A 225 -2.69 12.61 4.87
C ILE A 225 -2.44 13.73 3.86
N TYR A 226 -2.15 14.93 4.35
CA TYR A 226 -1.86 16.09 3.51
C TYR A 226 -0.36 16.29 3.32
N SER A 227 0.41 16.22 4.40
CA SER A 227 1.85 16.49 4.32
C SER A 227 2.66 15.87 5.45
N VAL A 228 3.93 15.64 5.13
CA VAL A 228 4.98 15.19 6.03
C VAL A 228 6.21 16.06 5.76
N THR A 229 6.52 16.99 6.67
CA THR A 229 7.53 18.05 6.47
C THR A 229 8.37 18.29 7.72
N GLN A 230 9.42 19.11 7.62
CA GLN A 230 10.14 19.60 8.80
C GLN A 230 9.17 20.27 9.79
N GLY A 231 9.29 19.93 11.07
CA GLY A 231 8.55 20.55 12.17
C GLY A 231 9.31 21.73 12.79
N SER A 232 8.93 22.07 14.02
CA SER A 232 9.43 23.23 14.76
C SER A 232 10.92 23.21 15.13
N ALA A 233 11.56 22.04 15.05
CA ALA A 233 12.97 21.82 15.42
C ALA A 233 13.65 20.80 14.49
N PRO A 234 15.00 20.71 14.47
CA PRO A 234 15.75 19.84 13.55
C PRO A 234 15.35 18.37 13.55
N ASN A 235 15.01 17.81 14.71
CA ASN A 235 14.62 16.41 14.90
C ASN A 235 13.11 16.22 15.02
N LYS A 236 12.31 17.22 14.62
CA LYS A 236 10.85 17.15 14.63
C LYS A 236 10.32 17.08 13.21
N LEU A 237 9.45 16.10 12.99
CA LEU A 237 8.70 15.92 11.76
C LEU A 237 7.25 16.34 12.00
N LEU A 238 6.73 17.23 11.18
CA LEU A 238 5.34 17.65 11.20
C LEU A 238 4.52 16.79 10.23
N VAL A 239 3.47 16.17 10.75
CA VAL A 239 2.51 15.36 10.02
C VAL A 239 1.16 16.07 10.06
N LYS A 240 0.52 16.28 8.90
CA LYS A 240 -0.81 16.89 8.78
C LYS A 240 -1.75 16.00 7.98
N TRP A 241 -3.00 15.90 8.40
CA TRP A 241 -4.05 15.13 7.73
C TRP A 241 -5.38 15.89 7.71
N ALA A 242 -6.33 15.42 6.92
CA ALA A 242 -7.70 15.92 6.90
C ALA A 242 -8.44 15.47 8.17
N ALA A 243 -9.34 16.31 8.69
CA ALA A 243 -10.27 15.87 9.70
C ALA A 243 -11.15 14.75 9.13
N ASN A 244 -11.23 13.62 9.83
CA ASN A 244 -12.21 12.59 9.52
C ASN A 244 -13.62 13.09 9.90
N THR A 245 -14.60 12.81 9.05
CA THR A 245 -15.99 13.27 9.19
C THR A 245 -16.89 12.28 9.92
N ASP A 246 -16.40 11.10 10.27
CA ASP A 246 -17.18 10.11 11.01
C ASP A 246 -17.54 10.65 12.41
N PRO A 247 -18.78 10.41 12.88
CA PRO A 247 -19.30 11.05 14.08
C PRO A 247 -18.69 10.53 15.39
N ASP A 248 -18.01 9.38 15.36
CA ASP A 248 -17.54 8.63 16.51
C ASP A 248 -16.02 8.53 16.61
N ILE A 249 -15.25 9.30 15.83
CA ILE A 249 -13.78 9.30 15.94
C ILE A 249 -13.30 9.65 17.35
N ALA A 250 -12.51 8.77 17.95
CA ALA A 250 -11.84 9.00 19.21
C ALA A 250 -10.43 9.58 19.03
N LYS A 251 -9.63 9.00 18.13
CA LYS A 251 -8.19 9.28 18.02
C LYS A 251 -7.59 8.88 16.68
N TYR A 252 -6.34 9.25 16.47
CA TYR A 252 -5.51 8.84 15.35
C TYR A 252 -4.23 8.17 15.83
N SER A 253 -3.76 7.15 15.10
CA SER A 253 -2.45 6.54 15.33
C SER A 253 -1.52 6.86 14.17
N ILE A 254 -0.27 7.16 14.48
CA ILE A 254 0.77 7.44 13.49
C ILE A 254 1.76 6.28 13.47
N TYR A 255 2.09 5.83 12.27
CA TYR A 255 3.02 4.75 12.04
C TYR A 255 4.18 5.25 11.20
N TYR A 256 5.39 4.76 11.46
CA TYR A 256 6.60 5.18 10.76
C TYR A 256 7.50 4.01 10.34
N ALA A 257 8.19 4.15 9.22
CA ALA A 257 9.25 3.24 8.78
C ALA A 257 10.51 4.02 8.42
N THR A 258 11.68 3.45 8.74
CA THR A 258 12.97 3.97 8.26
C THR A 258 13.15 3.62 6.78
N ASN A 259 14.06 4.32 6.09
CA ASN A 259 14.40 4.00 4.70
C ASN A 259 14.83 2.55 4.47
N GLU A 260 15.56 1.95 5.42
CA GLU A 260 15.95 0.56 5.33
C GLU A 260 14.73 -0.36 5.44
N ALA A 261 13.86 -0.12 6.42
CA ALA A 261 12.65 -0.91 6.66
C ALA A 261 11.65 -0.77 5.50
N PHE A 262 11.45 0.46 5.01
CA PHE A 262 10.58 0.75 3.88
C PHE A 262 11.09 0.19 2.55
N GLY A 263 12.41 0.02 2.42
CA GLY A 263 13.06 -0.58 1.27
C GLY A 263 13.00 -2.12 1.24
N LYS A 264 12.52 -2.77 2.31
CA LYS A 264 12.41 -4.24 2.40
C LYS A 264 11.11 -4.72 1.74
N THR A 265 11.26 -5.25 0.53
CA THR A 265 10.21 -5.85 -0.31
C THR A 265 9.05 -4.92 -0.66
N ILE A 266 8.23 -5.35 -1.62
CA ILE A 266 7.18 -4.56 -2.25
C ILE A 266 5.78 -4.98 -1.82
N TYR A 267 5.64 -6.23 -1.38
CA TYR A 267 4.36 -6.83 -1.02
C TYR A 267 4.01 -6.60 0.46
N ASN A 268 5.01 -6.31 1.29
CA ASN A 268 4.87 -6.32 2.75
C ASN A 268 5.53 -5.09 3.36
N ARG A 269 5.04 -3.88 3.08
CA ARG A 269 5.68 -2.66 3.61
C ARG A 269 5.08 -2.17 4.92
N PHE A 270 3.78 -2.30 5.15
CA PHE A 270 3.14 -1.87 6.41
C PHE A 270 3.66 -2.62 7.63
N SER A 271 4.06 -3.87 7.39
CA SER A 271 4.74 -4.75 8.32
C SER A 271 6.01 -4.18 8.94
N ASN A 272 6.69 -3.34 8.17
CA ASN A 272 7.93 -2.69 8.56
C ASN A 272 7.71 -1.34 9.24
N PHE A 273 6.45 -0.91 9.41
CA PHE A 273 6.12 0.32 10.13
C PHE A 273 5.93 0.04 11.61
N THR A 274 6.49 0.91 12.43
CA THR A 274 6.33 0.92 13.88
C THR A 274 5.28 1.96 14.26
N LYS A 275 4.31 1.58 15.09
CA LYS A 275 3.35 2.52 15.68
C LYS A 275 4.05 3.44 16.68
N LEU A 276 3.73 4.74 16.67
CA LEU A 276 4.16 5.63 17.76
C LEU A 276 3.47 5.26 19.08
N PRO A 277 4.15 5.39 20.24
CA PRO A 277 3.56 5.02 21.53
C PRO A 277 2.33 5.85 21.92
N THR A 278 2.22 7.07 21.40
CA THR A 278 1.19 8.02 21.77
C THR A 278 0.23 8.23 20.61
N ASP A 279 -1.05 7.97 20.85
CA ASP A 279 -2.14 8.32 19.94
C ASP A 279 -2.47 9.82 20.01
N ILE A 280 -3.04 10.36 18.94
CA ILE A 280 -3.43 11.77 18.82
C ILE A 280 -4.94 11.88 18.97
N ASN A 281 -5.42 12.55 20.02
CA ASN A 281 -6.86 12.70 20.27
C ASN A 281 -7.55 13.54 19.19
N HIS A 282 -8.72 13.09 18.76
CA HIS A 282 -9.64 13.89 17.96
C HIS A 282 -10.10 15.15 18.73
N PRO A 283 -10.28 16.33 18.09
CA PRO A 283 -10.29 16.61 16.64
C PRO A 283 -8.94 17.06 16.05
N THR A 284 -7.83 16.75 16.70
CA THR A 284 -6.51 17.19 16.23
C THR A 284 -6.17 16.57 14.87
N THR A 285 -5.70 17.40 13.93
CA THR A 285 -5.37 17.03 12.54
C THR A 285 -3.90 17.19 12.18
N GLN A 286 -3.06 17.41 13.19
CA GLN A 286 -1.61 17.51 13.01
C GLN A 286 -0.85 17.05 14.24
N ALA A 287 0.36 16.55 14.05
CA ALA A 287 1.26 16.19 15.14
C ALA A 287 2.72 16.44 14.75
N GLU A 288 3.54 16.78 15.74
CA GLU A 288 4.99 16.73 15.62
C GLU A 288 5.54 15.49 16.30
N ILE A 289 6.38 14.75 15.57
CA ILE A 289 6.94 13.49 16.04
C ILE A 289 8.47 13.58 16.04
N ASP A 290 9.11 12.88 16.97
CA ASP A 290 10.57 12.76 16.97
C ASP A 290 11.03 11.89 15.80
N ALA A 291 12.04 12.39 15.08
CA ALA A 291 12.50 11.82 13.83
C ALA A 291 14.03 11.94 13.71
N PRO A 292 14.75 10.86 13.34
CA PRO A 292 16.17 10.97 13.03
C PRO A 292 16.41 11.89 11.83
N THR A 293 17.53 12.63 11.88
CA THR A 293 18.00 13.48 10.78
C THR A 293 18.94 12.74 9.83
N THR A 294 19.34 11.51 10.16
CA THR A 294 20.35 10.74 9.42
C THR A 294 19.78 9.91 8.26
N SER A 295 18.46 9.73 8.20
CA SER A 295 17.79 8.93 7.18
C SER A 295 16.38 9.46 6.93
N PRO A 296 15.83 9.26 5.73
CA PRO A 296 14.41 9.45 5.50
C PRO A 296 13.53 8.57 6.40
N LEU A 297 12.35 9.11 6.69
CA LEU A 297 11.24 8.44 7.33
C LEU A 297 10.01 8.46 6.41
N TYR A 298 9.20 7.42 6.52
CA TYR A 298 7.94 7.25 5.82
C TYR A 298 6.84 7.11 6.86
N ILE A 299 5.69 7.73 6.63
CA ILE A 299 4.61 7.89 7.60
C ILE A 299 3.27 7.57 6.94
N TYR A 300 2.40 6.91 7.70
CA TYR A 300 0.95 6.91 7.46
C TYR A 300 0.18 7.10 8.77
N VAL A 301 -1.11 7.38 8.65
CA VAL A 301 -2.03 7.63 9.78
C VAL A 301 -3.23 6.70 9.66
N THR A 302 -3.73 6.17 10.78
CA THR A 302 -5.04 5.50 10.89
C THR A 302 -5.95 6.29 11.85
N ALA A 303 -7.26 6.13 11.72
CA ALA A 303 -8.25 6.67 12.65
C ALA A 303 -8.84 5.55 13.50
N TRP A 304 -9.28 5.89 14.70
CA TRP A 304 -9.96 4.99 15.61
C TRP A 304 -11.27 5.63 16.06
N ASP A 305 -12.36 4.87 16.03
CA ASP A 305 -13.65 5.30 16.58
C ASP A 305 -13.67 5.18 18.12
N ASN A 306 -14.84 5.44 18.70
CA ASN A 306 -15.15 5.30 20.11
C ASN A 306 -16.02 4.06 20.41
N ALA A 307 -16.10 3.10 19.48
CA ALA A 307 -16.93 1.91 19.62
C ALA A 307 -16.60 1.14 20.89
N LEU A 308 -17.62 0.49 21.47
CA LEU A 308 -17.51 -0.30 22.68
C LEU A 308 -17.92 -1.76 22.42
N PRO A 309 -17.29 -2.74 23.10
CA PRO A 309 -16.28 -2.58 24.15
C PRO A 309 -14.89 -2.19 23.63
N LYS A 310 -14.68 -2.21 22.31
CA LYS A 310 -13.40 -1.91 21.67
C LYS A 310 -13.57 -0.99 20.45
N ASN A 311 -12.62 -0.07 20.32
CA ASN A 311 -12.52 0.82 19.18
C ASN A 311 -12.10 0.08 17.90
N ASN A 312 -12.74 0.36 16.77
CA ASN A 312 -12.25 -0.09 15.47
C ASN A 312 -11.13 0.83 14.97
N GLU A 313 -10.14 0.25 14.30
CA GLU A 313 -9.11 0.97 13.58
C GLU A 313 -9.46 0.99 12.09
N SER A 314 -9.37 2.16 11.45
CA SER A 314 -9.56 2.30 10.02
C SER A 314 -8.36 1.82 9.22
N GLY A 315 -8.50 1.81 7.90
CA GLY A 315 -7.35 1.60 7.04
C GLY A 315 -6.37 2.77 7.05
N ALA A 316 -5.14 2.50 6.61
CA ALA A 316 -4.09 3.51 6.55
C ALA A 316 -4.39 4.62 5.53
N SER A 317 -3.85 5.81 5.80
CA SER A 317 -3.70 6.88 4.82
C SER A 317 -2.72 6.49 3.71
N GLN A 318 -2.57 7.38 2.71
CA GLN A 318 -1.42 7.31 1.81
C GLN A 318 -0.11 7.40 2.61
N ILE A 319 0.97 6.85 2.06
CA ILE A 319 2.31 6.96 2.65
C ILE A 319 2.99 8.21 2.07
N LEU A 320 3.38 9.10 2.96
CA LEU A 320 4.25 10.24 2.68
C LEU A 320 5.58 10.06 3.42
N GLY A 321 6.59 10.81 3.05
CA GLY A 321 7.89 10.74 3.71
C GLY A 321 8.64 12.07 3.70
N ALA A 322 9.68 12.14 4.53
CA ALA A 322 10.59 13.27 4.58
C ALA A 322 11.97 12.84 5.03
N TRP A 323 12.95 13.65 4.68
CA TRP A 323 14.28 13.61 5.27
C TRP A 323 14.62 14.98 5.83
N LEU A 324 14.72 15.05 7.15
CA LEU A 324 14.86 16.30 7.91
C LEU A 324 16.23 16.94 7.71
N ASN A 325 16.24 18.27 7.61
CA ASN A 325 17.47 19.03 7.55
C ASN A 325 18.07 19.13 8.96
N PRO A 326 19.32 18.68 9.19
CA PRO A 326 19.97 18.75 10.50
C PRO A 326 20.07 20.15 11.09
N SER A 327 19.98 21.21 10.27
CA SER A 327 19.96 22.60 10.76
C SER A 327 18.61 23.03 11.34
N GLY A 328 17.52 22.29 11.07
CA GLY A 328 16.15 22.64 11.41
C GLY A 328 15.49 23.66 10.50
N SER A 329 16.17 24.15 9.47
CA SER A 329 15.48 24.89 8.40
C SER A 329 14.53 23.95 7.65
N ALA A 330 13.43 24.51 7.12
CA ALA A 330 12.50 23.76 6.28
C ALA A 330 13.27 22.97 5.19
N ALA A 331 12.82 21.75 4.92
CA ALA A 331 13.37 20.95 3.84
C ALA A 331 13.33 21.74 2.54
N THR A 332 14.41 21.66 1.77
CA THR A 332 14.57 22.46 0.56
C THR A 332 13.73 21.90 -0.58
N ASP A 333 13.57 20.59 -0.66
CA ASP A 333 12.83 19.98 -1.76
C ASP A 333 11.47 19.44 -1.33
N LEU A 334 10.57 19.28 -2.30
CA LEU A 334 9.22 18.80 -2.08
C LEU A 334 8.85 17.72 -3.10
N ILE A 335 8.38 16.57 -2.63
CA ILE A 335 7.70 15.57 -3.47
C ILE A 335 6.20 15.79 -3.35
N VAL A 336 5.51 15.98 -4.48
CA VAL A 336 4.05 16.16 -4.51
C VAL A 336 3.39 14.98 -5.21
N LEU A 337 2.36 14.41 -4.56
CA LEU A 337 1.54 13.34 -5.12
C LEU A 337 0.17 13.86 -5.56
N GLU A 338 -0.19 13.66 -6.82
CA GLU A 338 -1.57 13.87 -7.28
C GLU A 338 -2.44 12.66 -6.90
N THR A 339 -3.31 12.84 -5.90
CA THR A 339 -4.16 11.75 -5.37
C THR A 339 -5.55 11.71 -5.99
N LYS A 340 -6.07 12.81 -6.57
CA LYS A 340 -7.46 12.88 -7.07
C LYS A 340 -7.74 12.02 -8.32
N ARG A 341 -6.74 11.34 -8.87
CA ARG A 341 -6.88 10.49 -10.05
C ARG A 341 -7.52 9.13 -9.77
N TYR A 342 -7.66 8.74 -8.51
CA TYR A 342 -8.14 7.42 -8.10
C TYR A 342 -9.54 7.49 -7.51
N THR A 343 -10.52 7.01 -8.26
CA THR A 343 -11.90 6.89 -7.81
C THR A 343 -12.16 5.51 -7.22
N SER A 344 -12.72 5.49 -6.00
CA SER A 344 -13.23 4.34 -5.23
C SER A 344 -12.24 3.61 -4.29
N GLY A 345 -11.98 4.24 -3.14
CA GLY A 345 -12.17 3.64 -1.81
C GLY A 345 -11.19 2.60 -1.27
N ALA A 346 -10.70 1.63 -2.05
CA ALA A 346 -10.00 0.46 -1.51
C ALA A 346 -8.62 0.16 -2.14
N ASP A 347 -8.35 0.65 -3.34
CA ASP A 347 -7.18 0.20 -4.13
C ASP A 347 -5.88 1.00 -3.93
N TYR A 348 -5.92 2.05 -3.10
CA TYR A 348 -4.77 2.93 -2.85
C TYR A 348 -3.54 2.20 -2.30
N ILE A 349 -3.76 1.07 -1.62
CA ILE A 349 -2.77 0.37 -0.79
C ILE A 349 -2.33 -0.97 -1.38
N ASN A 350 -3.11 -1.59 -2.26
CA ASN A 350 -2.72 -2.85 -2.90
C ASN A 350 -1.94 -2.64 -4.21
N GLN A 351 -2.06 -1.47 -4.87
CA GLN A 351 -1.56 -1.31 -6.25
C GLN A 351 -0.23 -0.55 -6.43
N GLY A 352 0.50 -0.16 -5.38
CA GLY A 352 1.89 0.29 -5.52
C GLY A 352 2.11 1.79 -5.75
N TYR A 353 1.21 2.69 -5.36
CA TYR A 353 1.33 4.10 -5.77
C TYR A 353 2.13 5.01 -4.83
N TRP A 354 2.64 4.49 -3.71
CA TRP A 354 3.68 5.13 -2.87
C TRP A 354 5.08 5.09 -3.51
N HIS A 355 5.20 4.52 -4.70
CA HIS A 355 6.47 4.36 -5.39
C HIS A 355 7.19 5.66 -5.69
N MET A 356 6.49 6.75 -6.02
CA MET A 356 7.18 8.01 -6.21
C MET A 356 7.80 8.52 -4.91
N VAL A 357 7.06 8.46 -3.79
CA VAL A 357 7.63 8.83 -2.49
C VAL A 357 8.79 7.91 -2.17
N ALA A 358 8.70 6.60 -2.42
CA ALA A 358 9.79 5.66 -2.18
C ALA A 358 11.04 5.97 -3.03
N TYR A 359 10.86 6.05 -4.35
CA TYR A 359 11.95 6.11 -5.32
C TYR A 359 12.48 7.53 -5.50
N GLY A 360 11.60 8.53 -5.48
CA GLY A 360 11.99 9.94 -5.46
C GLY A 360 12.75 10.29 -4.18
N ALA A 361 12.27 9.84 -3.01
CA ALA A 361 12.99 10.02 -1.75
C ALA A 361 14.38 9.41 -1.77
N GLN A 362 14.49 8.15 -2.22
CA GLN A 362 15.78 7.47 -2.29
C GLN A 362 16.73 8.21 -3.22
N ALA A 363 16.23 8.66 -4.38
CA ALA A 363 17.03 9.41 -5.33
C ALA A 363 17.48 10.77 -4.77
N LEU A 364 16.63 11.50 -4.05
CA LEU A 364 17.01 12.74 -3.35
C LEU A 364 18.02 12.48 -2.23
N LYS A 365 17.82 11.39 -1.46
CA LYS A 365 18.75 10.94 -0.42
C LYS A 365 20.14 10.68 -0.98
N ASP A 366 20.22 9.93 -2.07
CA ASP A 366 21.50 9.58 -2.72
C ASP A 366 22.21 10.80 -3.32
N ASN A 367 21.46 11.89 -3.53
CA ASN A 367 21.98 13.20 -3.93
C ASN A 367 22.15 14.19 -2.76
N ASN A 368 22.04 13.73 -1.51
CA ASN A 368 22.17 14.53 -0.29
C ASN A 368 21.21 15.74 -0.24
N ARG A 369 19.96 15.54 -0.68
CA ARG A 369 18.93 16.57 -0.70
C ARG A 369 17.82 16.26 0.29
N TYR A 370 17.62 17.17 1.26
CA TYR A 370 16.56 17.08 2.25
C TYR A 370 15.22 17.46 1.63
N TYR A 371 14.19 16.71 1.96
CA TYR A 371 12.88 16.87 1.32
C TYR A 371 11.73 16.65 2.30
N GLY A 372 10.60 17.29 2.01
CA GLY A 372 9.29 16.92 2.54
C GLY A 372 8.43 16.30 1.44
N SER A 373 7.26 15.79 1.80
CA SER A 373 6.27 15.41 0.80
C SER A 373 4.87 15.84 1.18
N ALA A 374 4.04 16.01 0.15
CA ALA A 374 2.68 16.48 0.27
C ALA A 374 1.78 15.89 -0.82
N THR A 375 0.47 15.97 -0.62
CA THR A 375 -0.49 15.74 -1.70
C THR A 375 -0.75 17.04 -2.46
N ALA A 376 -1.18 16.92 -3.72
CA ALA A 376 -1.63 18.07 -4.51
C ALA A 376 -2.80 18.81 -3.83
N ALA A 377 -3.67 18.09 -3.12
CA ALA A 377 -4.72 18.68 -2.30
C ALA A 377 -4.17 19.59 -1.19
N ALA A 378 -3.04 19.23 -0.58
CA ALA A 378 -2.38 20.08 0.42
C ALA A 378 -1.80 21.35 -0.20
N VAL A 379 -1.28 21.27 -1.43
CA VAL A 379 -0.79 22.44 -2.19
C VAL A 379 -1.95 23.34 -2.59
N ALA A 380 -3.01 22.77 -3.18
CA ALA A 380 -4.22 23.49 -3.56
C ALA A 380 -4.91 24.16 -2.37
N GLY A 381 -4.92 23.49 -1.21
CA GLY A 381 -5.47 24.01 0.05
C GLY A 381 -4.54 24.95 0.82
N ALA A 382 -3.40 25.36 0.25
CA ALA A 382 -2.38 26.21 0.88
C ALA A 382 -1.85 25.69 2.24
N LEU A 383 -1.95 24.38 2.49
CA LEU A 383 -1.37 23.72 3.67
C LEU A 383 0.15 23.52 3.51
N VAL A 384 0.60 23.43 2.25
CA VAL A 384 2.00 23.40 1.83
C VAL A 384 2.19 24.41 0.71
N THR A 385 3.18 25.28 0.84
CA THR A 385 3.51 26.30 -0.18
C THR A 385 4.64 25.82 -1.07
N LEU A 386 4.52 26.02 -2.38
CA LEU A 386 5.63 25.84 -3.31
C LEU A 386 6.60 27.01 -3.13
N ASN A 387 7.79 26.76 -2.58
CA ASN A 387 8.78 27.79 -2.27
C ASN A 387 9.70 28.04 -3.48
N PRO A 388 9.57 29.16 -4.23
CA PRO A 388 10.28 29.42 -5.48
C PRO A 388 11.77 29.73 -5.31
N ASN A 389 12.38 29.38 -4.17
CA ASN A 389 13.80 29.54 -3.98
C ASN A 389 14.58 28.76 -5.06
N PRO A 390 15.52 29.38 -5.80
CA PRO A 390 16.25 28.73 -6.88
C PRO A 390 16.99 27.44 -6.48
N SER A 391 17.24 27.24 -5.18
CA SER A 391 17.89 26.05 -4.61
C SER A 391 16.94 24.89 -4.34
N THR A 392 15.63 25.06 -4.50
CA THR A 392 14.59 24.06 -4.19
C THR A 392 14.14 23.35 -5.45
N ILE A 393 13.78 22.08 -5.30
CA ILE A 393 13.16 21.29 -6.36
C ILE A 393 11.78 20.82 -5.91
N VAL A 394 10.78 20.97 -6.77
CA VAL A 394 9.48 20.32 -6.64
C VAL A 394 9.41 19.16 -7.62
N MET A 395 9.23 17.95 -7.11
CA MET A 395 9.02 16.73 -7.90
C MET A 395 7.54 16.36 -7.85
N TRP A 396 6.81 16.59 -8.93
CA TRP A 396 5.39 16.36 -9.06
C TRP A 396 5.08 15.04 -9.75
N SER A 397 4.34 14.18 -9.06
CA SER A 397 3.94 12.86 -9.55
C SER A 397 2.49 12.86 -10.00
N CYS A 398 2.29 12.65 -11.29
CA CYS A 398 1.01 12.43 -11.93
C CYS A 398 0.85 10.93 -12.15
N ALA A 399 0.18 10.24 -11.23
CA ALA A 399 0.22 8.79 -11.16
C ALA A 399 -0.46 8.06 -12.36
N ARG A 400 -0.31 6.72 -12.42
CA ARG A 400 -0.67 5.83 -13.56
C ARG A 400 -2.13 5.98 -14.06
N ASP A 401 -2.28 6.14 -15.38
CA ASP A 401 -3.52 5.84 -16.13
C ASP A 401 -3.86 4.35 -16.01
N GLY A 402 -5.03 4.05 -15.46
CA GLY A 402 -5.54 2.68 -15.41
C GLY A 402 -7.04 2.55 -15.18
N GLU A 403 -7.74 3.59 -14.70
CA GLU A 403 -9.19 3.51 -14.52
C GLU A 403 -9.94 4.51 -15.42
N ALA A 404 -10.95 3.98 -16.11
CA ALA A 404 -11.96 4.79 -16.77
C ALA A 404 -12.70 5.62 -15.72
N GLY A 405 -12.37 6.91 -15.60
CA GLY A 405 -12.99 7.82 -14.62
C GLY A 405 -12.05 8.84 -13.98
N ALA A 406 -10.74 8.65 -14.10
CA ALA A 406 -9.73 9.61 -13.69
C ALA A 406 -9.94 10.99 -14.37
N VAL A 407 -10.17 12.05 -13.58
CA VAL A 407 -10.65 13.32 -14.14
C VAL A 407 -9.52 14.17 -14.75
N ARG A 408 -8.32 14.25 -14.13
CA ARG A 408 -7.16 15.06 -14.60
C ARG A 408 -5.81 14.57 -14.03
N ALA A 409 -4.71 14.81 -14.75
CA ALA A 409 -3.31 14.51 -14.35
C ALA A 409 -2.73 15.54 -13.36
N VAL A 410 -3.18 16.80 -13.45
CA VAL A 410 -2.93 17.85 -12.45
C VAL A 410 -4.26 18.48 -12.11
N THR A 411 -4.54 18.57 -10.82
CA THR A 411 -5.73 19.23 -10.29
C THR A 411 -5.76 20.71 -10.73
N PRO A 412 -6.88 21.26 -11.25
CA PRO A 412 -6.93 22.61 -11.82
C PRO A 412 -6.49 23.71 -10.87
N GLU A 413 -6.79 23.55 -9.58
CA GLU A 413 -6.39 24.47 -8.52
C GLU A 413 -4.87 24.54 -8.34
N CYS A 414 -4.13 23.51 -8.75
CA CYS A 414 -2.66 23.48 -8.69
C CYS A 414 -1.99 24.16 -9.90
N LEU A 415 -2.65 24.22 -11.06
CA LEU A 415 -2.06 24.79 -12.28
C LEU A 415 -1.50 26.21 -12.09
N PRO A 416 -2.28 27.21 -11.59
CA PRO A 416 -1.75 28.56 -11.40
C PRO A 416 -0.66 28.63 -10.32
N LEU A 417 -0.67 27.72 -9.34
CA LEU A 417 0.36 27.66 -8.30
C LEU A 417 1.70 27.14 -8.87
N ILE A 418 1.63 26.13 -9.73
CA ILE A 418 2.81 25.58 -10.43
C ILE A 418 3.34 26.62 -11.43
N GLU A 419 2.46 27.27 -12.19
CA GLU A 419 2.84 28.34 -13.11
C GLU A 419 3.55 29.49 -12.39
N SER A 420 3.01 29.94 -11.26
CA SER A 420 3.64 30.98 -10.45
C SER A 420 4.98 30.53 -9.88
N TYR A 421 5.11 29.26 -9.47
CA TYR A 421 6.35 28.69 -8.95
C TYR A 421 7.45 28.67 -10.03
N ILE A 422 7.13 28.14 -11.21
CA ILE A 422 8.06 28.08 -12.35
C ILE A 422 8.42 29.49 -12.83
N GLY A 423 7.43 30.38 -12.96
CA GLY A 423 7.64 31.78 -13.35
C GLY A 423 8.48 32.59 -12.36
N SER A 424 8.70 32.08 -11.15
CA SER A 424 9.57 32.66 -10.13
C SER A 424 10.92 31.93 -10.02
N ASP A 425 11.37 31.31 -11.12
CA ASP A 425 12.62 30.54 -11.24
C ASP A 425 12.68 29.22 -10.43
N GLY A 426 11.53 28.73 -9.97
CA GLY A 426 11.42 27.43 -9.29
C GLY A 426 11.84 26.26 -10.18
N LYS A 427 12.47 25.23 -9.58
CA LYS A 427 12.89 24.02 -10.29
C LYS A 427 11.83 22.93 -10.17
N PHE A 428 11.29 22.48 -11.30
CA PHE A 428 10.11 21.65 -11.36
C PHE A 428 10.36 20.40 -12.20
N ILE A 429 10.15 19.23 -11.61
CA ILE A 429 10.13 17.95 -12.30
C ILE A 429 8.68 17.48 -12.30
N ILE A 430 8.13 17.15 -13.46
CA ILE A 430 6.83 16.49 -13.56
C ILE A 430 6.99 15.16 -14.29
N SER A 431 6.36 14.14 -13.72
CA SER A 431 6.47 12.78 -14.23
C SER A 431 5.15 12.05 -14.05
N GLY A 432 4.78 11.29 -15.06
CA GLY A 432 3.57 10.49 -15.04
C GLY A 432 3.41 9.66 -16.29
N THR A 433 2.58 8.63 -16.17
CA THR A 433 2.03 7.93 -17.32
C THR A 433 0.85 8.73 -17.86
N GLY A 434 0.74 8.92 -19.18
CA GLY A 434 -0.43 9.55 -19.79
C GLY A 434 -0.59 11.05 -19.50
N LEU A 435 0.49 11.74 -19.11
CA LEU A 435 0.49 13.16 -18.74
C LEU A 435 0.03 14.04 -19.92
N GLY A 436 0.69 13.94 -21.06
CA GLY A 436 0.34 14.66 -22.28
C GLY A 436 -1.00 14.21 -22.85
N LYS A 437 -1.35 12.93 -22.77
CA LYS A 437 -2.65 12.40 -23.19
C LYS A 437 -3.78 13.05 -22.39
N ASP A 438 -3.65 13.17 -21.08
CA ASP A 438 -4.64 13.85 -20.25
C ASP A 438 -4.71 15.35 -20.54
N MET A 439 -3.56 16.03 -20.51
CA MET A 439 -3.52 17.49 -20.63
C MET A 439 -3.85 17.99 -22.05
N VAL A 440 -3.40 17.26 -23.07
CA VAL A 440 -3.53 17.63 -24.48
C VAL A 440 -4.71 16.92 -25.14
N SER A 441 -4.69 15.58 -25.21
CA SER A 441 -5.76 14.83 -25.89
C SER A 441 -7.08 14.87 -25.14
N GLY A 442 -7.05 14.89 -23.80
CA GLY A 442 -8.21 15.11 -22.93
C GLY A 442 -8.63 16.58 -22.86
N GLY A 443 -7.80 17.51 -23.35
CA GLY A 443 -8.08 18.95 -23.36
C GLY A 443 -8.06 19.61 -21.97
N ASN A 444 -7.51 18.94 -20.95
CA ASN A 444 -7.61 19.38 -19.56
C ASN A 444 -6.67 20.53 -19.20
N ALA A 445 -5.53 20.67 -19.88
CA ALA A 445 -4.51 21.68 -19.56
C ALA A 445 -3.52 21.92 -20.74
N VAL A 446 -4.03 22.08 -21.97
CA VAL A 446 -3.20 22.17 -23.19
C VAL A 446 -2.15 23.27 -23.08
N SER A 447 -2.56 24.50 -22.73
CA SER A 447 -1.67 25.66 -22.63
C SER A 447 -0.62 25.48 -21.52
N PHE A 448 -0.98 24.87 -20.40
CA PHE A 448 0.00 24.55 -19.36
C PHE A 448 1.07 23.59 -19.91
N PHE A 449 0.66 22.53 -20.62
CA PHE A 449 1.61 21.57 -21.19
C PHE A 449 2.54 22.21 -22.24
N THR A 450 1.99 23.03 -23.14
CA THR A 450 2.78 23.64 -24.23
C THR A 450 3.57 24.87 -23.79
N ASP A 451 2.97 25.74 -22.98
CA ASP A 451 3.49 27.08 -22.72
C ASP A 451 4.33 27.13 -21.45
N VAL A 452 4.01 26.29 -20.47
CA VAL A 452 4.68 26.23 -19.15
C VAL A 452 5.67 25.08 -19.12
N LEU A 453 5.22 23.86 -19.43
CA LEU A 453 6.09 22.68 -19.44
C LEU A 453 6.97 22.57 -20.70
N LYS A 454 6.72 23.43 -21.70
CA LYS A 454 7.42 23.48 -22.99
C LYS A 454 7.50 22.12 -23.70
N ALA A 455 6.46 21.33 -23.57
CA ALA A 455 6.33 20.00 -24.15
C ALA A 455 5.18 19.94 -25.15
N ASN A 456 5.29 19.06 -26.13
CA ASN A 456 4.22 18.68 -27.05
C ASN A 456 4.00 17.19 -27.01
N LEU A 457 2.74 16.76 -27.07
CA LEU A 457 2.43 15.35 -27.27
C LEU A 457 2.51 15.02 -28.77
N VAL A 458 3.44 14.16 -29.15
CA VAL A 458 3.55 13.60 -30.50
C VAL A 458 2.70 12.33 -30.61
N ASN A 459 2.80 11.46 -29.63
CA ASN A 459 2.02 10.23 -29.56
C ASN A 459 1.77 9.82 -28.10
N GLY A 460 0.56 9.36 -27.80
CA GLY A 460 0.17 8.91 -26.46
C GLY A 460 0.80 7.58 -26.04
N THR A 461 1.48 6.88 -26.96
CA THR A 461 2.08 5.58 -26.68
C THR A 461 3.32 5.35 -27.53
N ALA A 462 4.48 5.22 -26.88
CA ALA A 462 5.73 4.86 -27.52
C ALA A 462 5.80 3.35 -27.78
N SER A 463 6.30 2.97 -28.95
CA SER A 463 6.55 1.56 -29.31
C SER A 463 7.81 0.97 -28.66
N GLN A 464 8.60 1.80 -27.99
CA GLN A 464 9.89 1.45 -27.41
C GLN A 464 9.91 1.74 -25.91
N ALA A 465 10.54 0.85 -25.14
CA ALA A 465 10.77 0.99 -23.71
C ALA A 465 12.21 1.42 -23.39
N GLU A 466 13.13 1.29 -24.35
CA GLU A 466 14.53 1.62 -24.19
C GLU A 466 14.77 3.12 -24.38
N LEU A 467 15.39 3.74 -23.38
CA LEU A 467 15.62 5.17 -23.27
C LEU A 467 17.11 5.45 -23.15
N MET A 468 17.56 6.52 -23.79
CA MET A 468 18.93 7.02 -23.72
C MET A 468 18.93 8.50 -23.34
N GLY A 469 19.88 8.88 -22.48
CA GLY A 469 20.14 10.28 -22.20
C GLY A 469 20.54 11.02 -23.48
N ASP A 470 20.04 12.23 -23.66
CA ASP A 470 20.32 13.10 -24.80
C ASP A 470 20.50 14.55 -24.31
N GLY A 471 21.16 15.39 -25.11
CA GLY A 471 21.36 16.81 -24.81
C GLY A 471 21.84 17.06 -23.37
N ALA A 472 21.02 17.77 -22.60
CA ALA A 472 21.26 18.08 -21.19
C ALA A 472 21.48 16.86 -20.27
N LEU A 473 20.96 15.68 -20.64
CA LEU A 473 21.06 14.46 -19.84
C LEU A 473 21.86 13.34 -20.54
N ALA A 474 22.69 13.68 -21.53
CA ALA A 474 23.52 12.72 -22.29
C ALA A 474 24.44 11.82 -21.43
N GLY A 475 24.69 12.17 -20.16
CA GLY A 475 25.48 11.38 -19.22
C GLY A 475 24.75 10.18 -18.61
N ILE A 476 23.44 10.03 -18.84
CA ILE A 476 22.67 8.89 -18.32
C ILE A 476 22.84 7.69 -19.25
N ALA A 477 23.34 6.58 -18.70
CA ALA A 477 23.42 5.31 -19.43
C ALA A 477 22.03 4.86 -19.90
N THR A 478 21.99 4.05 -20.96
CA THR A 478 20.74 3.47 -21.45
C THR A 478 19.97 2.77 -20.32
N PHE A 479 18.66 2.95 -20.31
CA PHE A 479 17.76 2.37 -19.32
C PHE A 479 16.42 2.01 -19.96
N PHE A 480 15.55 1.33 -19.22
CA PHE A 480 14.23 0.95 -19.71
C PHE A 480 13.10 1.52 -18.85
N THR A 481 11.91 1.62 -19.42
CA THR A 481 10.67 1.92 -18.69
C THR A 481 9.63 0.83 -18.93
N GLY A 482 8.80 0.53 -17.92
CA GLY A 482 7.78 -0.53 -17.98
C GLY A 482 6.36 0.00 -17.74
N THR A 483 5.36 -0.69 -18.28
CA THR A 483 3.93 -0.38 -18.10
C THR A 483 3.42 -0.75 -16.71
N ASN A 484 4.10 -1.71 -16.07
CA ASN A 484 3.83 -2.17 -14.72
C ASN A 484 5.15 -2.29 -13.95
N LEU A 485 5.15 -1.91 -12.67
CA LEU A 485 6.27 -2.23 -11.78
C LEU A 485 6.41 -3.73 -11.50
N TRP A 486 5.32 -4.46 -11.73
CA TRP A 486 5.14 -5.85 -11.29
C TRP A 486 5.17 -6.88 -12.41
N ASP A 487 4.99 -6.46 -13.65
CA ASP A 487 4.90 -7.39 -14.77
C ASP A 487 6.13 -7.26 -15.68
N TYR A 488 7.14 -8.04 -15.34
CA TYR A 488 8.34 -8.21 -16.15
C TYR A 488 8.06 -8.97 -17.46
N ALA A 489 7.07 -9.87 -17.46
CA ALA A 489 6.73 -10.69 -18.63
C ALA A 489 5.95 -9.88 -19.67
N ALA A 490 5.24 -8.84 -19.24
CA ALA A 490 4.71 -7.81 -20.12
C ALA A 490 5.72 -6.69 -20.37
N PHE A 491 6.81 -6.99 -21.09
CA PHE A 491 7.35 -6.04 -22.07
C PHE A 491 6.30 -5.78 -23.18
N ALA A 492 5.08 -5.42 -22.80
CA ALA A 492 4.09 -4.94 -23.73
C ALA A 492 4.60 -3.57 -24.17
N ALA A 493 5.38 -3.58 -25.25
CA ALA A 493 5.70 -2.42 -26.04
C ALA A 493 4.41 -1.62 -26.22
N GLY A 494 4.36 -0.46 -25.56
CA GLY A 494 3.36 0.56 -25.80
C GLY A 494 2.02 0.43 -25.09
N THR A 495 1.94 0.80 -23.80
CA THR A 495 0.69 1.42 -23.33
C THR A 495 0.86 2.73 -22.56
N ASN A 496 2.02 3.02 -21.97
CA ASN A 496 2.09 4.05 -20.92
C ASN A 496 3.22 5.09 -21.03
N ASN A 497 4.16 4.92 -21.98
CA ASN A 497 5.18 5.93 -22.25
C ASN A 497 4.69 6.85 -23.36
N GLU A 498 4.85 8.15 -23.20
CA GLU A 498 4.46 9.17 -24.16
C GLU A 498 5.64 9.62 -25.00
N VAL A 499 5.36 9.88 -26.27
CA VAL A 499 6.34 10.48 -27.18
C VAL A 499 6.12 11.99 -27.16
N LEU A 500 7.12 12.71 -26.68
CA LEU A 500 7.13 14.15 -26.56
C LEU A 500 7.96 14.80 -27.68
N SER A 501 7.70 16.06 -27.95
CA SER A 501 8.65 16.94 -28.65
C SER A 501 8.83 18.24 -27.88
N ALA A 502 10.01 18.85 -28.02
CA ALA A 502 10.33 20.10 -27.35
C ALA A 502 9.67 21.29 -28.07
N GLN A 503 9.13 22.23 -27.30
CA GLN A 503 8.69 23.53 -27.80
C GLN A 503 9.87 24.48 -27.98
N VAL A 504 9.64 25.64 -28.64
CA VAL A 504 10.67 26.67 -28.81
C VAL A 504 11.27 27.07 -27.46
N GLY A 505 12.60 26.95 -27.35
CA GLY A 505 13.36 27.26 -26.13
C GLY A 505 13.56 26.07 -25.19
N ALA A 506 12.87 24.95 -25.40
CA ALA A 506 13.14 23.68 -24.75
C ALA A 506 14.02 22.77 -25.62
N GLU A 507 14.57 21.75 -25.00
CA GLU A 507 15.43 20.76 -25.66
C GLU A 507 15.01 19.33 -25.32
N ALA A 508 15.33 18.41 -26.22
CA ALA A 508 15.24 16.98 -25.95
C ALA A 508 16.27 16.59 -24.88
N ALA A 509 15.84 15.81 -23.89
CA ALA A 509 16.70 15.41 -22.78
C ALA A 509 16.85 13.88 -22.69
N ILE A 510 15.82 13.14 -23.10
CA ILE A 510 15.87 11.68 -23.14
C ILE A 510 15.15 11.25 -24.42
N SER A 511 15.77 10.36 -25.17
CA SER A 511 15.30 9.90 -26.49
C SER A 511 15.00 8.41 -26.46
N TYR A 512 14.08 7.95 -27.31
CA TYR A 512 13.79 6.53 -27.49
C TYR A 512 14.82 5.88 -28.41
N ALA A 513 15.33 4.70 -28.06
CA ALA A 513 16.38 4.04 -28.83
C ALA A 513 15.93 3.64 -30.24
N GLY A 514 16.37 4.41 -31.25
CA GLY A 514 16.01 4.18 -32.66
C GLY A 514 14.58 4.61 -33.01
N GLY A 515 13.95 5.46 -32.18
CA GLY A 515 12.59 5.96 -32.36
C GLY A 515 12.52 7.41 -32.85
N VAL A 516 11.29 7.88 -33.09
CA VAL A 516 10.98 9.30 -33.38
C VAL A 516 10.42 9.95 -32.12
N GLY A 517 10.94 11.12 -31.76
CA GLY A 517 10.53 11.91 -30.61
C GLY A 517 11.27 11.58 -29.32
N ASN A 518 10.86 12.23 -28.23
CA ASN A 518 11.60 12.28 -26.97
C ASN A 518 10.78 11.66 -25.84
N ALA A 519 11.43 10.98 -24.90
CA ALA A 519 10.81 10.52 -23.66
C ALA A 519 10.83 11.59 -22.56
N ALA A 520 11.73 12.57 -22.66
CA ALA A 520 11.75 13.73 -21.79
C ALA A 520 12.21 15.00 -22.51
N VAL A 521 11.69 16.14 -22.06
CA VAL A 521 12.11 17.47 -22.48
C VAL A 521 12.49 18.31 -21.26
N VAL A 522 13.44 19.22 -21.45
CA VAL A 522 13.85 20.17 -20.41
C VAL A 522 13.81 21.60 -20.92
N TYR A 523 13.62 22.55 -20.01
CA TYR A 523 13.48 23.96 -20.34
C TYR A 523 14.15 24.86 -19.29
N GLY A 524 15.00 25.78 -19.76
CA GLY A 524 15.50 26.91 -18.98
C GLY A 524 16.27 26.56 -17.70
N GLN A 525 16.80 25.34 -17.56
CA GLN A 525 17.33 24.83 -16.29
C GLN A 525 16.33 24.93 -15.14
N GLN A 526 15.04 24.87 -15.46
CA GLN A 526 13.94 25.05 -14.52
C GLN A 526 12.96 23.89 -14.58
N VAL A 527 12.62 23.42 -15.78
CA VAL A 527 11.58 22.38 -15.95
C VAL A 527 12.18 21.12 -16.55
N ALA A 528 11.79 19.97 -16.01
CA ALA A 528 11.99 18.65 -16.60
C ALA A 528 10.64 17.92 -16.69
N THR A 529 10.20 17.62 -17.91
CA THR A 529 8.93 16.94 -18.20
C THR A 529 9.22 15.54 -18.70
N LEU A 530 8.81 14.53 -17.92
CA LEU A 530 9.01 13.11 -18.25
C LEU A 530 7.70 12.54 -18.81
N GLY A 531 7.73 12.04 -20.05
CA GLY A 531 6.63 11.32 -20.69
C GLY A 531 6.45 9.89 -20.15
N PHE A 532 7.00 9.58 -18.99
CA PHE A 532 6.90 8.29 -18.32
C PHE A 532 6.90 8.53 -16.81
N GLY A 533 6.34 7.57 -16.04
CA GLY A 533 6.44 7.58 -14.59
C GLY A 533 7.87 7.32 -14.13
N PHE A 534 8.45 8.16 -13.28
CA PHE A 534 9.83 8.04 -12.78
C PHE A 534 10.04 6.71 -12.03
N GLU A 535 8.99 6.22 -11.37
CA GLU A 535 8.95 4.90 -10.76
C GLU A 535 9.12 3.76 -11.78
N SER A 536 8.77 3.97 -13.05
CA SER A 536 8.84 2.96 -14.11
C SER A 536 10.26 2.70 -14.62
N VAL A 537 11.24 3.54 -14.25
CA VAL A 537 12.66 3.39 -14.64
C VAL A 537 13.25 2.07 -14.14
N ARG A 538 13.97 1.37 -15.03
CA ARG A 538 14.64 0.06 -14.83
C ARG A 538 16.06 0.08 -15.38
N HIS A 539 16.89 -0.82 -14.90
CA HIS A 539 18.24 -1.01 -15.45
C HIS A 539 18.24 -1.95 -16.66
N THR A 540 19.19 -1.76 -17.59
CA THR A 540 19.41 -2.59 -18.77
C THR A 540 19.84 -4.00 -18.35
N GLY A 541 18.94 -4.98 -18.46
CA GLY A 541 19.26 -6.39 -18.22
C GLY A 541 18.71 -7.02 -16.93
N GLU A 542 17.83 -6.34 -16.20
CA GLU A 542 17.11 -7.01 -15.10
C GLU A 542 16.17 -8.09 -15.68
N THR A 543 16.38 -9.36 -15.35
CA THR A 543 15.45 -10.47 -15.67
C THR A 543 14.57 -10.91 -14.49
N SER A 544 14.87 -10.42 -13.29
CA SER A 544 14.08 -10.64 -12.07
C SER A 544 14.70 -9.92 -10.86
N GLY A 545 13.96 -9.01 -10.24
CA GLY A 545 13.99 -8.83 -8.78
C GLY A 545 15.10 -8.00 -8.10
N THR A 546 16.15 -7.50 -8.77
CA THR A 546 17.18 -6.70 -8.07
C THR A 546 16.87 -5.21 -8.06
N PHE A 547 15.94 -4.77 -7.21
CA PHE A 547 15.59 -3.35 -6.97
C PHE A 547 16.77 -2.41 -6.76
N ALA A 548 17.95 -2.92 -6.38
CA ALA A 548 19.16 -2.13 -6.22
C ALA A 548 19.61 -1.43 -7.52
N ALA A 549 19.61 -2.12 -8.66
CA ALA A 549 20.10 -1.54 -9.91
C ALA A 549 19.10 -0.51 -10.47
N ALA A 550 17.80 -0.82 -10.50
CA ALA A 550 16.78 0.18 -10.81
C ALA A 550 16.81 1.40 -9.86
N ARG A 551 17.11 1.23 -8.57
CA ARG A 551 17.30 2.37 -7.65
C ARG A 551 18.52 3.21 -8.02
N ALA A 552 19.64 2.58 -8.34
CA ALA A 552 20.84 3.27 -8.81
C ALA A 552 20.57 4.05 -10.11
N THR A 553 19.87 3.47 -11.08
CA THR A 553 19.49 4.17 -12.32
C THR A 553 18.60 5.39 -12.03
N ARG A 554 17.62 5.27 -11.13
CA ARG A 554 16.78 6.40 -10.71
C ARG A 554 17.58 7.48 -10.00
N ALA A 555 18.52 7.10 -9.13
CA ALA A 555 19.41 8.04 -8.47
C ALA A 555 20.30 8.78 -9.47
N LEU A 556 20.81 8.09 -10.51
CA LEU A 556 21.58 8.70 -11.60
C LEU A 556 20.72 9.64 -12.45
N LEU A 557 19.49 9.25 -12.80
CA LEU A 557 18.56 10.11 -13.53
C LEU A 557 18.23 11.37 -12.72
N MET A 558 17.89 11.22 -11.44
CA MET A 558 17.66 12.36 -10.54
C MET A 558 18.90 13.23 -10.43
N LYS A 559 20.10 12.63 -10.26
CA LYS A 559 21.36 13.37 -10.21
C LYS A 559 21.56 14.20 -11.47
N ALA A 560 21.35 13.62 -12.65
CA ALA A 560 21.52 14.32 -13.91
C ALA A 560 20.53 15.50 -14.05
N ILE A 561 19.28 15.34 -13.62
CA ILE A 561 18.29 16.43 -13.60
C ILE A 561 18.70 17.53 -12.60
N VAL A 562 19.18 17.15 -11.41
CA VAL A 562 19.71 18.11 -10.41
C VAL A 562 20.91 18.85 -10.98
N ASP A 563 21.89 18.13 -11.53
CA ASP A 563 23.07 18.72 -12.17
C ASP A 563 22.67 19.68 -13.30
N TYR A 564 21.65 19.35 -14.09
CA TYR A 564 21.09 20.24 -15.11
C TYR A 564 20.50 21.53 -14.51
N PHE A 565 19.67 21.44 -13.47
CA PHE A 565 19.05 22.60 -12.83
C PHE A 565 20.04 23.56 -12.15
N PHE A 566 21.19 23.02 -11.73
CA PHE A 566 22.22 23.76 -10.99
C PHE A 566 23.53 23.93 -11.76
N ALA A 567 23.58 23.49 -13.02
CA ALA A 567 24.71 23.76 -13.90
C ALA A 567 24.90 25.28 -13.97
N VAL A 568 26.16 25.73 -13.95
CA VAL A 568 26.44 27.11 -14.33
C VAL A 568 25.87 27.26 -15.75
N PRO A 569 24.93 28.21 -15.99
CA PRO A 569 24.42 28.42 -17.33
C PRO A 569 25.62 28.55 -18.24
N PRO A 570 25.67 27.83 -19.38
CA PRO A 570 26.74 28.07 -20.34
C PRO A 570 26.73 29.58 -20.52
N THR A 571 27.82 30.25 -20.12
CA THR A 571 27.93 31.68 -20.28
C THR A 571 27.77 31.84 -21.77
N ALA A 572 26.57 32.22 -22.20
CA ALA A 572 26.34 32.52 -23.58
C ALA A 572 27.46 33.50 -23.86
N ALA A 573 28.33 33.16 -24.81
CA ALA A 573 28.97 34.18 -25.58
C ALA A 573 27.78 34.99 -26.09
N ARG A 574 27.38 36.02 -25.33
CA ARG A 574 26.59 37.11 -25.82
C ARG A 574 27.47 37.58 -26.95
N VAL A 575 27.12 37.16 -28.16
CA VAL A 575 27.60 37.79 -29.37
C VAL A 575 27.14 39.23 -29.17
N TRP A 576 28.04 40.04 -28.62
CA TRP A 576 27.94 41.48 -28.67
C TRP A 576 28.08 41.78 -30.16
N ASN A 577 26.97 41.75 -30.89
CA ASN A 577 26.88 42.48 -32.14
C ASN A 577 26.95 43.95 -31.73
N ILE A 578 28.17 44.46 -31.59
CA ILE A 578 28.40 45.89 -31.78
C ILE A 578 27.94 46.14 -33.22
N TYR A 579 26.83 46.88 -33.34
CA TYR A 579 26.46 47.50 -34.60
C TYR A 579 27.63 48.40 -35.02
N GLU A 580 28.25 48.09 -36.16
CA GLU A 580 28.98 49.08 -36.97
C GLU A 580 28.01 49.81 -37.90
#